data_AF-A0A2V6KLJ0-F1
#
_entry.id   AF-A0A2V6KLJ0-F1
#
_cell.length_a   1.000
_cell.length_b   1.000
_cell.length_c   1.000
_cell.angle_alpha   90.00
_cell.angle_beta   90.00
_cell.angle_gamma   90.00
#
_symmetry.space_group_name_H-M   'P 1'
#
loop_
_entity.id
_entity.type
_entity.pdbx_description
1 polymer ?
#
loop_
_entity_poly.entity_id
_entity_poly.type
_entity_poly.pdbx_seq_one_letter_code
_entity_poly.pdbx_strand_id
1 'polypeptide(L)' 'FDGELAWDTTKPEGTPRKLLDVSKIRALGWKPVIPLRDGIVRTYDWFRTNCV' A
#
# COMPACT_ATOMS: atom_id res chain seq x y z
N PHE A 1 5.37 23.11 4.38
CA PHE A 1 6.04 22.87 3.09
C PHE A 1 4.95 22.58 2.07
N ASP A 2 5.04 23.18 0.88
CA ASP A 2 4.07 23.01 -0.20
C ASP A 2 4.66 22.12 -1.31
N GLY A 3 5.26 21.00 -0.91
CA GLY A 3 5.87 20.08 -1.88
C GLY A 3 4.81 19.53 -2.84
N GLU A 4 5.08 19.61 -4.14
CA GLU A 4 4.18 19.11 -5.17
C GLU A 4 4.41 17.60 -5.42
N LEU A 5 3.30 16.89 -5.68
CA LEU A 5 3.34 15.50 -6.13
C LEU A 5 3.41 15.48 -7.66
N ALA A 6 4.55 15.05 -8.21
CA ALA A 6 4.79 14.99 -9.65
C ALA A 6 5.14 13.57 -10.11
N TRP A 7 4.61 13.18 -11.28
CA TRP A 7 4.95 11.93 -11.96
C TRP A 7 5.87 12.25 -13.15
N ASP A 8 7.09 11.73 -13.13
CA ASP A 8 8.05 11.85 -14.23
C ASP A 8 7.86 10.69 -15.23
N THR A 9 7.08 10.95 -16.29
CA THR A 9 6.78 9.96 -17.33
C THR A 9 7.93 9.69 -18.29
N THR A 10 9.10 10.32 -18.11
CA THR A 10 10.30 9.98 -18.89
C THR A 10 10.99 8.71 -18.38
N LYS A 11 10.61 8.25 -17.18
CA LYS A 11 11.15 7.05 -16.55
C LYS A 11 10.38 5.82 -17.05
N PRO A 12 11.05 4.65 -17.18
CA PRO A 12 10.39 3.44 -17.62
C PRO A 12 9.39 2.97 -16.56
N GLU A 13 8.19 2.64 -17.02
CA GLU A 13 7.16 2.00 -16.20
C GLU A 13 7.47 0.51 -16.00
N GLY A 14 7.03 -0.02 -14.86
CA GLY A 14 7.10 -1.45 -14.57
C GLY A 14 6.00 -2.25 -15.28
N THR A 15 5.77 -3.48 -14.83
CA THR A 15 4.64 -4.28 -15.32
C THR A 15 3.32 -3.56 -15.01
N PRO A 16 2.41 -3.36 -16.00
CA PRO A 16 1.19 -2.57 -15.80
C PRO A 16 0.25 -3.09 -14.70
N ARG A 17 0.33 -4.39 -14.39
CA ARG A 17 -0.51 -5.03 -13.40
C ARG A 17 0.21 -6.19 -12.74
N LYS A 18 0.34 -6.14 -11.41
CA LYS A 18 0.88 -7.22 -10.57
C LYS A 18 -0.01 -7.39 -9.34
N LEU A 19 -0.73 -8.51 -9.27
CA LEU A 19 -1.59 -8.88 -8.14
C LEU A 19 -1.57 -10.40 -7.95
N LEU A 20 -1.97 -10.84 -6.77
CA LEU A 20 -2.16 -12.24 -6.44
C LEU A 20 -3.63 -12.64 -6.61
N ASP A 21 -3.88 -13.86 -7.09
CA ASP A 21 -5.16 -14.52 -6.86
C ASP A 21 -5.22 -15.01 -5.41
N VAL A 22 -6.23 -14.56 -4.68
CA VAL A 22 -6.45 -14.87 -3.26
C VAL A 22 -7.63 -15.84 -3.06
N SER A 23 -8.13 -16.48 -4.12
CA SER A 23 -9.22 -17.45 -4.09
C SER A 23 -8.98 -18.57 -3.08
N LYS A 24 -7.79 -19.17 -3.09
CA LYS A 24 -7.42 -20.29 -2.20
C LYS A 24 -7.47 -19.92 -0.73
N ILE A 25 -6.85 -18.81 -0.34
CA ILE A 25 -6.81 -18.40 1.07
C ILE A 25 -8.20 -17.95 1.58
N ARG A 26 -9.04 -17.39 0.69
CA ARG A 26 -10.44 -17.09 0.99
C ARG A 26 -11.28 -18.35 1.19
N ALA A 27 -11.04 -19.40 0.41
CA ALA A 27 -11.72 -20.69 0.57
C ALA A 27 -11.40 -21.36 1.92
N LEU A 28 -10.23 -21.06 2.50
CA LEU A 28 -9.86 -21.48 3.86
C LEU A 28 -10.51 -20.62 4.96
N GLY A 29 -11.39 -19.69 4.60
CA GLY A 29 -12.12 -18.82 5.55
C GLY A 29 -11.38 -17.56 5.96
N TRP A 30 -10.16 -17.34 5.48
CA TRP A 30 -9.41 -16.12 5.79
C TRP A 30 -9.80 -14.96 4.85
N LYS A 31 -9.97 -13.77 5.43
CA LYS A 31 -10.30 -12.55 4.68
C LYS A 31 -9.48 -11.37 5.25
N PRO A 32 -8.89 -10.51 4.39
CA PRO A 32 -8.24 -9.29 4.87
C PRO A 32 -9.28 -8.33 5.46
N VAL A 33 -8.97 -7.75 6.61
CA VAL A 33 -9.87 -6.85 7.34
C VAL A 33 -9.38 -5.41 7.45
N ILE A 34 -8.14 -5.15 7.03
CA ILE A 34 -7.53 -3.81 7.10
C ILE A 34 -7.52 -3.20 5.70
N PRO A 35 -8.28 -2.12 5.44
CA PRO A 35 -8.18 -1.33 4.22
C PRO A 35 -6.80 -0.67 4.07
N LEU A 36 -6.38 -0.40 2.83
CA LEU A 36 -5.06 0.18 2.55
C LEU A 36 -4.84 1.53 3.27
N ARG A 37 -5.84 2.43 3.22
CA ARG A 37 -5.76 3.75 3.87
C ARG A 37 -5.51 3.61 5.37
N ASP A 38 -6.29 2.77 6.03
CA ASP A 38 -6.22 2.58 7.48
C ASP A 38 -4.86 1.98 7.88
N GLY A 39 -4.35 1.04 7.08
CA GLY A 39 -3.03 0.47 7.26
C GLY A 39 -1.91 1.51 7.15
N ILE A 40 -1.97 2.39 6.14
CA ILE A 40 -0.98 3.46 5.93
C ILE A 40 -0.97 4.42 7.12
N VAL A 41 -2.14 4.92 7.54
CA VAL A 41 -2.25 5.85 8.67
C VAL A 41 -1.64 5.25 9.93
N ARG A 42 -2.08 4.03 10.30
CA ARG A 42 -1.58 3.34 11.51
C ARG A 42 -0.07 3.12 11.48
N THR A 43 0.47 2.77 10.32
CA THR A 43 1.91 2.52 10.15
C THR A 43 2.69 3.82 10.30
N TYR A 44 2.19 4.91 9.72
CA TYR A 44 2.84 6.22 9.82
C TYR A 44 2.80 6.78 11.24
N ASP A 45 1.68 6.63 11.94
CA ASP A 45 1.57 7.04 13.35
C ASP A 45 2.54 6.27 14.25
N TRP A 46 2.67 4.96 14.01
CA TRP A 46 3.68 4.15 14.69
C TRP A 46 5.09 4.69 14.43
N PHE A 47 5.43 4.96 13.16
CA PHE A 47 6.75 5.49 12.79
C PHE A 47 7.06 6.82 13.51
N ARG A 48 6.09 7.75 13.51
CA ARG A 48 6.22 9.05 14.19
C ARG A 48 6.47 8.92 15.70
N THR A 49 5.98 7.86 16.31
CA THR A 49 6.06 7.65 17.76
C THR A 49 7.33 6.90 18.17
N ASN A 50 7.96 6.16 17.25
CA ASN A 50 9.02 5.18 17.58
C ASN A 50 10.35 5.42 16.84
N CYS A 51 10.37 6.20 15.77
CA CYS A 51 11.55 6.33 14.90
C CYS A 51 11.97 7.77 14.61
N VAL A 52 11.14 8.75 14.95
CA VAL A 52 11.41 10.19 14.84
C VAL A 52 11.51 10.76 16.24
#